data_AF-Q6MP66-F1
#
_entry.id   AF-Q6MP66-F1
#
_cell.length_a   1.000
_cell.length_b   1.000
_cell.length_c   1.000
_cell.angle_alpha   90.00
_cell.angle_beta   90.00
_cell.angle_gamma   90.00
#
_symmetry.space_group_name_H-M   'P 1'
#
loop_
_entity.id
_entity.type
_entity.pdbx_description
1 polymer ?
#
loop_
_entity_poly.entity_id
_entity_poly.type
_entity_poly.pdbx_seq_one_letter_code
_entity_poly.pdbx_strand_id
1 'polypeptide(L)'
;MLKKLILAATVLSLAACAFDQDKNAGKQREIELNGKLQQTYKPVIGTYVGQITTADGTQDLEVKFFELKVDNGAKNSDGSTRLHSTLYATYKRINPAGESYDFVVGFAPETGDLTLVNVKDIKSLGRDEIQTVDAKISGNNILGEAKAISGPKGIVRLSLKARENESTGGGKEEFAYYERLRAQLTAISGTYVGQMDQGNSGPVKGIVGITLRLYVQETVKEGSTVTIPRLMGELNRADDPGHTADLTLTGVYEADLAEPRLTLTGKPARDLNSKFEAAIYGKLVNGVLEGALTSNYSMSGKLILKKQ
;
A
#
# COMPACT_ATOMS: atom_id res chain seq x y z
N MET A 1 -72.44 24.30 27.12
CA MET A 1 -71.54 23.84 26.03
C MET A 1 -70.07 23.87 26.45
N LEU A 2 -69.73 23.33 27.64
CA LEU A 2 -68.36 23.39 28.20
C LEU A 2 -67.77 22.01 28.57
N LYS A 3 -68.52 20.92 28.32
CA LYS A 3 -68.12 19.55 28.67
C LYS A 3 -67.59 18.73 27.48
N LYS A 4 -67.68 19.25 26.24
CA LYS A 4 -67.22 18.56 25.03
C LYS A 4 -65.83 19.01 24.54
N LEU A 5 -65.24 20.05 25.14
CA LEU A 5 -63.93 20.57 24.76
C LEU A 5 -62.76 19.92 25.52
N ILE A 6 -63.01 19.25 26.65
CA ILE A 6 -61.95 18.64 27.48
C ILE A 6 -61.53 17.27 26.93
N LEU A 7 -62.40 16.58 26.18
CA LEU A 7 -62.10 15.25 25.62
C LEU A 7 -61.24 15.31 24.34
N ALA A 8 -61.15 16.46 23.68
CA ALA A 8 -60.30 16.64 22.49
C ALA A 8 -58.83 16.93 22.83
N ALA A 9 -58.55 17.47 24.03
CA ALA A 9 -57.19 17.81 24.45
C ALA A 9 -56.41 16.60 25.02
N THR A 10 -57.10 15.56 25.50
CA THR A 10 -56.47 14.34 26.04
C THR A 10 -56.15 13.28 24.99
N VAL A 11 -56.75 13.35 23.79
CA VAL A 11 -56.43 12.44 22.68
C VAL A 11 -55.25 12.97 21.84
N LEU A 12 -55.07 14.29 21.77
CA LEU A 12 -53.94 14.93 21.07
C LEU A 12 -52.61 14.88 21.84
N SER A 13 -52.63 14.67 23.17
CA SER A 13 -51.41 14.49 23.96
C SER A 13 -50.86 13.06 23.97
N LEU A 14 -51.66 12.06 23.58
CA LEU A 14 -51.22 10.66 23.45
C LEU A 14 -50.65 10.34 22.06
N ALA A 15 -50.96 11.13 21.03
CA ALA A 15 -50.37 10.99 19.70
C ALA A 15 -48.99 11.65 19.57
N ALA A 16 -48.64 12.59 20.46
CA ALA A 16 -47.33 13.26 20.47
C ALA A 16 -46.22 12.39 21.09
N CYS A 17 -46.54 11.41 21.94
CA CYS A 17 -45.56 10.47 22.49
C CYS A 17 -45.35 9.22 21.61
N ALA A 18 -46.24 8.96 20.64
CA ALA A 18 -46.09 7.85 19.68
C ALA A 18 -45.18 8.22 18.48
N PHE A 19 -45.00 9.53 18.20
CA PHE A 19 -44.17 10.00 17.09
C PHE A 19 -42.67 10.13 17.41
N ASP A 20 -42.28 10.08 18.69
CA ASP A 20 -40.86 10.13 19.11
C ASP A 20 -40.23 8.76 19.37
N GLN A 21 -41.04 7.70 19.55
CA GLN A 21 -40.51 6.33 19.68
C GLN A 21 -39.87 5.83 18.39
N ASP A 22 -40.40 6.21 17.21
CA ASP A 22 -39.85 5.78 15.92
C ASP A 22 -38.54 6.51 15.52
N LYS A 23 -38.32 7.74 15.98
CA LYS A 23 -37.08 8.50 15.68
C LYS A 23 -35.86 7.93 16.40
N ASN A 24 -36.03 7.49 17.65
CA ASN A 24 -34.94 6.91 18.44
C ASN A 24 -34.73 5.41 18.16
N ALA A 25 -35.74 4.69 17.68
CA ALA A 25 -35.65 3.26 17.38
C ALA A 25 -34.59 2.93 16.31
N GLY A 26 -34.44 3.78 15.28
CA GLY A 26 -33.42 3.59 14.24
C GLY A 26 -32.00 3.68 14.80
N LYS A 27 -31.73 4.73 15.59
CA LYS A 27 -30.44 4.98 16.23
C LYS A 27 -30.09 3.92 17.28
N GLN A 28 -31.07 3.47 18.05
CA GLN A 28 -30.86 2.41 19.05
C GLN A 28 -30.55 1.06 18.41
N ARG A 29 -31.24 0.70 17.31
CA ARG A 29 -30.90 -0.48 16.50
C ARG A 29 -29.51 -0.40 15.87
N GLU A 30 -29.09 0.78 15.43
CA GLU A 30 -27.72 1.01 14.95
C GLU A 30 -26.68 0.76 16.05
N ILE A 31 -26.90 1.30 17.24
CA ILE A 31 -26.01 1.09 18.40
C ILE A 31 -25.92 -0.40 18.76
N GLU A 32 -27.05 -1.09 18.83
CA GLU A 32 -27.09 -2.53 19.13
C GLU A 32 -26.39 -3.37 18.06
N LEU A 33 -26.62 -3.06 16.78
CA LEU A 33 -25.98 -3.76 15.66
C LEU A 33 -24.45 -3.54 15.68
N ASN A 34 -24.02 -2.29 15.84
CA ASN A 34 -22.60 -1.95 15.92
C ASN A 34 -21.95 -2.59 17.16
N GLY A 35 -22.65 -2.65 18.29
CA GLY A 35 -22.17 -3.37 19.48
C GLY A 35 -21.98 -4.87 19.23
N LYS A 36 -22.90 -5.51 18.50
CA LYS A 36 -22.76 -6.93 18.10
C LYS A 36 -21.59 -7.15 17.14
N LEU A 37 -21.41 -6.26 16.16
CA LEU A 37 -20.30 -6.34 15.20
C LEU A 37 -18.95 -6.13 15.88
N GLN A 38 -18.85 -5.15 16.78
CA GLN A 38 -17.65 -4.92 17.59
C GLN A 38 -17.28 -6.15 18.42
N GLN A 39 -18.26 -6.79 19.08
CA GLN A 39 -18.02 -8.04 19.81
C GLN A 39 -17.59 -9.18 18.89
N THR A 40 -18.16 -9.23 17.67
CA THR A 40 -17.81 -10.21 16.64
C THR A 40 -16.38 -10.02 16.15
N TYR A 41 -15.92 -8.80 15.94
CA TYR A 41 -14.58 -8.50 15.41
C TYR A 41 -13.46 -8.52 16.46
N LYS A 42 -13.79 -8.30 17.73
CA LYS A 42 -12.84 -8.25 18.85
C LYS A 42 -11.81 -9.41 18.87
N PRO A 43 -12.15 -10.68 18.57
CA PRO A 43 -11.19 -11.78 18.54
C PRO A 43 -10.17 -11.69 17.40
N VAL A 44 -10.45 -10.95 16.34
CA VAL A 44 -9.57 -10.81 15.16
C VAL A 44 -8.71 -9.56 15.24
N ILE A 45 -9.24 -8.46 15.81
CA ILE A 45 -8.53 -7.18 15.91
C ILE A 45 -7.17 -7.33 16.61
N GLY A 46 -6.13 -6.75 15.98
CA GLY A 46 -4.74 -6.82 16.41
C GLY A 46 -3.75 -6.71 15.26
N THR A 47 -2.46 -6.66 15.63
CA THR A 47 -1.33 -6.70 14.69
C THR A 47 -0.79 -8.12 14.61
N TYR A 48 -0.72 -8.66 13.40
CA TYR A 48 -0.19 -9.99 13.11
C TYR A 48 1.06 -9.83 12.26
N VAL A 49 2.07 -10.65 12.53
CA VAL A 49 3.31 -10.69 11.77
C VAL A 49 3.60 -12.11 11.35
N GLY A 50 4.16 -12.28 10.17
CA GLY A 50 4.61 -13.57 9.68
C GLY A 50 5.07 -13.44 8.25
N GLN A 51 4.70 -14.41 7.42
CA GLN A 51 5.30 -14.58 6.11
C GLN A 51 4.28 -14.90 5.03
N ILE A 52 4.58 -14.48 3.80
CA ILE A 52 3.95 -14.99 2.59
C ILE A 52 5.01 -15.75 1.81
N THR A 53 4.69 -16.99 1.45
CA THR A 53 5.53 -17.83 0.58
C THR A 53 4.90 -17.85 -0.81
N THR A 54 5.59 -17.26 -1.79
CA THR A 54 5.22 -17.24 -3.20
C THR A 54 6.17 -18.14 -4.01
N ALA A 55 5.97 -18.21 -5.33
CA ALA A 55 6.91 -18.90 -6.22
C ALA A 55 8.30 -18.23 -6.27
N ASP A 56 8.35 -16.91 -6.06
CA ASP A 56 9.58 -16.11 -6.18
C ASP A 56 10.39 -16.08 -4.88
N GLY A 57 9.80 -16.43 -3.74
CA GLY A 57 10.48 -16.44 -2.45
C GLY A 57 9.54 -16.35 -1.25
N THR A 58 10.11 -16.12 -0.07
CA THR A 58 9.35 -15.86 1.16
C THR A 58 9.59 -14.43 1.60
N GLN A 59 8.51 -13.71 1.91
CA GLN A 59 8.54 -12.31 2.33
C GLN A 59 7.91 -12.16 3.72
N ASP A 60 8.53 -11.36 4.58
CA ASP A 60 7.95 -11.04 5.89
C ASP A 60 6.89 -9.94 5.72
N LEU A 61 5.75 -10.09 6.39
CA LEU A 61 4.64 -9.15 6.29
C LEU A 61 3.96 -8.90 7.64
N GLU A 62 3.37 -7.71 7.75
CA GLU A 62 2.52 -7.27 8.85
C GLU A 62 1.10 -7.07 8.34
N VAL A 63 0.12 -7.57 9.09
CA VAL A 63 -1.29 -7.25 8.87
C VAL A 63 -1.88 -6.71 10.16
N LYS A 64 -2.40 -5.49 10.12
CA LYS A 64 -3.10 -4.87 11.23
C LYS A 64 -4.60 -4.86 10.96
N PHE A 65 -5.37 -5.58 11.75
CA PHE A 65 -6.84 -5.58 11.70
C PHE A 65 -7.41 -4.53 12.67
N PHE A 66 -8.36 -3.73 12.20
CA PHE A 66 -9.01 -2.67 12.97
C PHE A 66 -10.46 -2.46 12.50
N GLU A 67 -11.30 -1.93 13.39
CA GLU A 67 -12.69 -1.59 13.07
C GLU A 67 -12.80 -0.14 12.61
N LEU A 68 -13.58 0.11 11.56
CA LEU A 68 -13.94 1.45 11.11
C LEU A 68 -15.46 1.58 10.99
N LYS A 69 -16.01 2.71 11.44
CA LYS A 69 -17.42 3.06 11.20
C LYS A 69 -17.54 3.77 9.86
N VAL A 70 -18.30 3.19 8.93
CA VAL A 70 -18.51 3.70 7.58
C VAL A 70 -19.95 4.17 7.37
N ASP A 71 -20.11 5.24 6.60
CA ASP A 71 -21.41 5.70 6.09
C ASP A 71 -21.84 4.76 4.95
N ASN A 72 -23.01 4.14 5.07
CA ASN A 72 -23.55 3.27 4.02
C ASN A 72 -24.60 3.96 3.13
N GLY A 73 -24.70 5.29 3.21
CA GLY A 73 -25.65 6.11 2.47
C GLY A 73 -27.08 6.10 3.02
N ALA A 74 -27.37 5.28 4.04
CA ALA A 74 -28.68 5.24 4.67
C ALA A 74 -28.80 6.31 5.76
N LYS A 75 -30.02 6.82 5.94
CA LYS A 75 -30.34 7.74 7.03
C LYS A 75 -31.18 7.04 8.09
N ASN A 76 -30.94 7.37 9.35
CA ASN A 76 -31.83 7.04 10.45
C ASN A 76 -33.15 7.81 10.31
N SER A 77 -34.17 7.38 11.06
CA SER A 77 -35.49 8.03 11.09
C SER A 77 -35.46 9.48 11.60
N ASP A 78 -34.38 9.90 12.26
CA ASP A 78 -34.10 11.28 12.67
C ASP A 78 -33.33 12.11 11.60
N GLY A 79 -33.03 11.51 10.44
CA GLY A 79 -32.28 12.12 9.34
C GLY A 79 -30.75 12.09 9.50
N SER A 80 -30.22 11.55 10.60
CA SER A 80 -28.78 11.36 10.79
C SER A 80 -28.24 10.28 9.87
N THR A 81 -26.95 10.37 9.48
CA THR A 81 -26.28 9.29 8.76
C THR A 81 -26.23 8.04 9.62
N ARG A 82 -26.61 6.90 9.04
CA ARG A 82 -26.47 5.59 9.67
C ARG A 82 -25.05 5.07 9.48
N LEU A 83 -24.36 4.78 10.59
CA LEU A 83 -23.00 4.26 10.55
C LEU A 83 -23.00 2.74 10.75
N HIS A 84 -22.19 2.04 9.96
CA HIS A 84 -22.00 0.61 10.05
C HIS A 84 -20.56 0.29 10.41
N SER A 85 -20.37 -0.60 11.37
CA SER A 85 -19.03 -1.02 11.79
C SER A 85 -18.52 -2.12 10.85
N THR A 86 -17.42 -1.84 10.16
CA THR A 86 -16.82 -2.73 9.17
C THR A 86 -15.39 -3.04 9.60
N LEU A 87 -14.96 -4.29 9.40
CA LEU A 87 -13.60 -4.72 9.68
C LEU A 87 -12.69 -4.36 8.49
N TYR A 88 -11.56 -3.74 8.79
CA TYR A 88 -10.51 -3.39 7.84
C TYR A 88 -9.19 -4.03 8.24
N ALA A 89 -8.29 -4.12 7.27
CA ALA A 89 -6.91 -4.49 7.52
C ALA A 89 -5.95 -3.63 6.70
N THR A 90 -4.82 -3.25 7.30
CA THR A 90 -3.68 -2.72 6.55
C THR A 90 -2.63 -3.82 6.43
N TYR A 91 -2.24 -4.12 5.22
CA TYR A 91 -1.19 -5.05 4.85
C TYR A 91 0.08 -4.27 4.50
N LYS A 92 1.23 -4.71 5.02
CA LYS A 92 2.53 -4.12 4.72
C LYS A 92 3.59 -5.21 4.61
N ARG A 93 4.39 -5.17 3.53
CA ARG A 93 5.62 -5.97 3.43
C ARG A 93 6.69 -5.36 4.35
N ILE A 94 7.19 -6.17 5.29
CA ILE A 94 8.23 -5.77 6.25
C ILE A 94 9.62 -6.04 5.67
N ASN A 95 9.78 -7.16 4.97
CA ASN A 95 11.03 -7.56 4.34
C ASN A 95 10.74 -8.35 3.04
N PRO A 96 10.99 -7.76 1.85
CA PRO A 96 11.44 -6.39 1.65
C PRO A 96 10.41 -5.39 2.16
N ALA A 97 10.89 -4.20 2.47
CA ALA A 97 10.06 -3.06 2.74
C ALA A 97 9.23 -2.68 1.51
N GLY A 98 7.89 -2.66 1.64
CA GLY A 98 6.97 -2.30 0.54
C GLY A 98 5.91 -1.28 0.95
N GLU A 99 5.11 -0.84 -0.02
CA GLU A 99 3.94 0.01 0.23
C GLU A 99 2.92 -0.70 1.14
N SER A 100 2.17 0.11 1.89
CA SER A 100 1.01 -0.36 2.63
C SER A 100 -0.23 -0.37 1.74
N TYR A 101 -1.04 -1.41 1.87
CA TYR A 101 -2.30 -1.56 1.15
C TYR A 101 -3.43 -1.81 2.15
N ASP A 102 -4.57 -1.18 1.92
CA ASP A 102 -5.74 -1.35 2.77
C ASP A 102 -6.70 -2.37 2.15
N PHE A 103 -7.33 -3.15 3.02
CA PHE A 103 -8.25 -4.21 2.70
C PHE A 103 -9.55 -4.03 3.50
N VAL A 104 -10.68 -4.26 2.83
CA VAL A 104 -11.95 -4.55 3.52
C VAL A 104 -11.96 -6.02 3.88
N VAL A 105 -12.42 -6.35 5.09
CA VAL A 105 -12.35 -7.71 5.63
C VAL A 105 -13.74 -8.25 5.91
N GLY A 106 -14.08 -9.37 5.28
CA GLY A 106 -15.18 -10.23 5.70
C GLY A 106 -14.69 -11.21 6.76
N PHE A 107 -15.46 -11.38 7.85
CA PHE A 107 -15.16 -12.34 8.90
C PHE A 107 -16.40 -13.16 9.26
N ALA A 108 -16.28 -14.49 9.20
CA ALA A 108 -17.30 -15.45 9.62
C ALA A 108 -16.88 -16.06 10.98
N PRO A 109 -17.42 -15.58 12.11
CA PRO A 109 -16.96 -15.99 13.44
C PRO A 109 -17.18 -17.48 13.75
N GLU A 110 -18.21 -18.09 13.16
CA GLU A 110 -18.56 -19.49 13.36
C GLU A 110 -17.56 -20.47 12.72
N THR A 111 -16.97 -20.10 11.59
CA THR A 111 -15.98 -20.94 10.89
C THR A 111 -14.54 -20.46 11.10
N GLY A 112 -14.36 -19.20 11.50
CA GLY A 112 -13.07 -18.53 11.56
C GLY A 112 -12.59 -18.06 10.19
N ASP A 113 -13.44 -18.03 9.16
CA ASP A 113 -13.03 -17.67 7.82
C ASP A 113 -12.88 -16.14 7.68
N LEU A 114 -11.81 -15.72 7.00
CA LEU A 114 -11.45 -14.34 6.72
C LEU A 114 -11.30 -14.17 5.21
N THR A 115 -11.93 -13.14 4.66
CA THR A 115 -11.73 -12.73 3.26
C THR A 115 -11.31 -11.28 3.25
N LEU A 116 -10.07 -11.01 2.84
CA LEU A 116 -9.54 -9.66 2.70
C LEU A 116 -9.63 -9.28 1.22
N VAL A 117 -10.19 -8.12 0.92
CA VAL A 117 -10.28 -7.58 -0.46
C VAL A 117 -9.63 -6.20 -0.51
N ASN A 118 -8.64 -6.03 -1.38
CA ASN A 118 -7.88 -4.78 -1.52
C ASN A 118 -8.82 -3.64 -1.95
N VAL A 119 -8.69 -2.49 -1.31
CA VAL A 119 -9.54 -1.32 -1.55
C VAL A 119 -9.15 -0.55 -2.81
N LYS A 120 -7.89 -0.64 -3.25
CA LYS A 120 -7.45 0.00 -4.50
C LYS A 120 -8.08 -0.67 -5.71
N ASP A 121 -8.48 0.12 -6.71
CA ASP A 121 -9.04 -0.37 -7.97
C ASP A 121 -8.04 -1.34 -8.64
N ILE A 122 -8.55 -2.49 -9.08
CA ILE A 122 -7.86 -3.53 -9.86
C ILE A 122 -7.03 -2.93 -11.01
N LYS A 123 -7.48 -1.83 -11.63
CA LYS A 123 -6.76 -1.15 -12.72
C LYS A 123 -5.54 -0.33 -12.26
N SER A 124 -5.53 0.07 -11.00
CA SER A 124 -4.45 0.85 -10.37
C SER A 124 -3.40 -0.02 -9.68
N LEU A 125 -3.73 -1.28 -9.43
CA LEU A 125 -2.83 -2.29 -8.89
C LEU A 125 -2.08 -2.97 -10.04
N GLY A 126 -0.79 -3.24 -9.84
CA GLY A 126 -0.02 -4.06 -10.77
C GLY A 126 -0.68 -5.44 -10.94
N ARG A 127 -0.53 -6.06 -12.12
CA ARG A 127 -1.18 -7.34 -12.47
C ARG A 127 -0.89 -8.47 -11.48
N ASP A 128 0.25 -8.39 -10.81
CA ASP A 128 0.76 -9.41 -9.89
C ASP A 128 0.65 -9.02 -8.40
N GLU A 129 0.03 -7.88 -8.09
CA GLU A 129 -0.22 -7.45 -6.72
C GLU A 129 -1.36 -8.24 -6.05
N ILE A 130 -1.28 -8.37 -4.72
CA ILE A 130 -2.28 -9.11 -3.93
C ILE A 130 -3.61 -8.34 -3.95
N GLN A 131 -4.64 -8.99 -4.47
CA GLN A 131 -5.99 -8.46 -4.53
C GLN A 131 -6.88 -9.02 -3.44
N THR A 132 -6.78 -10.31 -3.22
CA THR A 132 -7.59 -11.01 -2.21
C THR A 132 -6.72 -11.93 -1.38
N VAL A 133 -7.09 -12.09 -0.12
CA VAL A 133 -6.53 -13.12 0.76
C VAL A 133 -7.70 -13.87 1.37
N ASP A 134 -7.83 -15.14 1.02
CA ASP A 134 -8.79 -16.05 1.65
C ASP A 134 -8.04 -16.82 2.74
N ALA A 135 -8.42 -16.62 3.98
CA ALA A 135 -7.71 -17.12 5.13
C ALA A 135 -8.64 -17.68 6.20
N LYS A 136 -8.04 -18.36 7.16
CA LYS A 136 -8.71 -18.85 8.36
C LYS A 136 -7.92 -18.43 9.58
N ILE A 137 -8.61 -17.82 10.55
CA ILE A 137 -8.05 -17.54 11.87
C ILE A 137 -8.37 -18.69 12.81
N SER A 138 -7.35 -19.19 13.51
CA SER A 138 -7.48 -20.21 14.53
C SER A 138 -6.63 -19.82 15.73
N GLY A 139 -7.30 -19.34 16.78
CA GLY A 139 -6.65 -18.75 17.95
C GLY A 139 -5.87 -17.49 17.56
N ASN A 140 -4.55 -17.51 17.78
CA ASN A 140 -3.66 -16.40 17.48
C ASN A 140 -2.98 -16.51 16.11
N ASN A 141 -3.36 -17.47 15.27
CA ASN A 141 -2.70 -17.71 13.99
C ASN A 141 -3.68 -17.53 12.83
N ILE A 142 -3.19 -16.98 11.73
CA ILE A 142 -3.90 -16.85 10.46
C ILE A 142 -3.14 -17.64 9.41
N LEU A 143 -3.85 -18.51 8.69
CA LEU A 143 -3.33 -19.25 7.54
C LEU A 143 -4.26 -19.01 6.35
N GLY A 144 -3.71 -18.65 5.20
CA GLY A 144 -4.52 -18.39 4.02
C GLY A 144 -3.76 -18.45 2.70
N GLU A 145 -4.48 -18.18 1.62
CA GLU A 145 -3.97 -18.08 0.26
C GLU A 145 -4.18 -16.65 -0.26
N ALA A 146 -3.09 -16.02 -0.70
CA ALA A 146 -3.12 -14.73 -1.39
C ALA A 146 -3.31 -14.95 -2.88
N LYS A 147 -4.17 -14.14 -3.51
CA LYS A 147 -4.49 -14.20 -4.95
C LYS A 147 -4.33 -12.82 -5.59
N ALA A 148 -3.77 -12.80 -6.78
CA ALA A 148 -3.77 -11.67 -7.69
C ALA A 148 -4.77 -11.90 -8.83
N ILE A 149 -4.87 -10.95 -9.76
CA ILE A 149 -5.66 -11.12 -11.00
C ILE A 149 -5.17 -12.34 -11.78
N SER A 150 -3.85 -12.55 -11.81
CA SER A 150 -3.21 -13.65 -12.53
C SER A 150 -3.46 -15.03 -11.90
N GLY A 151 -4.05 -15.10 -10.71
CA GLY A 151 -4.37 -16.33 -9.99
C GLY A 151 -3.73 -16.40 -8.60
N PRO A 152 -3.62 -17.60 -8.02
CA PRO A 152 -2.97 -17.82 -6.73
C PRO A 152 -1.52 -17.32 -6.75
N LYS A 153 -1.15 -16.59 -5.69
CA LYS A 153 0.20 -16.01 -5.54
C LYS A 153 1.03 -16.67 -4.47
N GLY A 154 0.42 -17.11 -3.38
CA GLY A 154 1.17 -17.72 -2.31
C GLY A 154 0.37 -18.01 -1.06
N ILE A 155 1.04 -18.63 -0.08
CA ILE A 155 0.47 -18.99 1.21
C ILE A 155 0.89 -17.98 2.26
N VAL A 156 -0.09 -17.40 2.96
CA VAL A 156 0.08 -16.44 4.05
C VAL A 156 0.03 -17.20 5.38
N ARG A 157 1.01 -16.96 6.25
CA ARG A 157 1.09 -17.51 7.61
C ARG A 157 1.43 -16.40 8.58
N LEU A 158 0.52 -16.07 9.49
CA LEU A 158 0.70 -14.98 10.45
C LEU A 158 0.41 -15.44 11.87
N SER A 159 1.09 -14.83 12.82
CA SER A 159 0.84 -14.99 14.25
C SER A 159 0.60 -13.62 14.89
N LEU A 160 -0.31 -13.59 15.85
CA LEU A 160 -0.65 -12.38 16.60
C LEU A 160 0.58 -11.90 17.35
N LYS A 161 0.96 -10.65 17.11
CA LYS A 161 2.07 -9.98 17.78
C LYS A 161 1.59 -9.07 18.91
N ALA A 162 0.48 -8.34 18.70
CA ALA A 162 -0.10 -7.45 19.69
C ALA A 162 -1.60 -7.25 19.47
N ARG A 163 -2.37 -7.06 20.54
CA ARG A 163 -3.79 -6.64 20.47
C ARG A 163 -3.88 -5.12 20.45
N GLU A 164 -4.96 -4.53 19.92
CA GLU A 164 -5.14 -3.06 19.83
C GLU A 164 -5.00 -2.31 21.17
N ASN A 165 -5.27 -2.97 22.30
CA ASN A 165 -5.10 -2.39 23.64
C ASN A 165 -3.65 -2.40 24.16
N GLU A 166 -2.74 -3.05 23.44
CA GLU A 166 -1.32 -3.01 23.68
C GLU A 166 -0.73 -2.05 22.63
N SER A 167 -0.58 -0.79 23.03
CA SER A 167 0.17 0.21 22.26
C SER A 167 1.58 -0.31 22.00
N THR A 168 1.79 -0.98 20.86
CA THR A 168 3.12 -1.19 20.31
C THR A 168 3.58 0.19 19.85
N GLY A 169 4.40 0.85 20.67
CA GLY A 169 4.93 2.18 20.40
C GLY A 169 5.45 2.30 18.97
N GLY A 170 4.64 2.91 18.10
CA GLY A 170 4.82 2.91 16.64
C GLY A 170 6.11 3.55 16.15
N GLY A 171 6.81 4.32 17.01
CA GLY A 171 8.09 4.94 16.65
C GLY A 171 9.26 3.94 16.53
N LYS A 172 9.30 2.85 17.31
CA LYS A 172 10.46 1.93 17.29
C LYS A 172 10.46 0.99 16.08
N GLU A 173 9.28 0.51 15.68
CA GLU A 173 9.15 -0.44 14.58
C GLU A 173 9.21 0.27 13.21
N GLU A 174 8.63 1.48 13.12
CA GLU A 174 8.78 2.34 11.95
C GLU A 174 10.25 2.77 11.75
N PHE A 175 10.98 3.07 12.83
CA PHE A 175 12.41 3.35 12.78
C PHE A 175 13.23 2.14 12.30
N ALA A 176 13.02 0.96 12.91
CA ALA A 176 13.70 -0.27 12.50
C ALA A 176 13.41 -0.69 11.05
N TYR A 177 12.23 -0.33 10.52
CA TYR A 177 11.89 -0.49 9.12
C TYR A 177 12.74 0.41 8.22
N TYR A 178 12.80 1.72 8.49
CA TYR A 178 13.58 2.63 7.66
C TYR A 178 15.09 2.39 7.76
N GLU A 179 15.60 1.89 8.89
CA GLU A 179 16.99 1.42 8.99
C GLU A 179 17.31 0.25 8.05
N ARG A 180 16.42 -0.75 7.98
CA ARG A 180 16.60 -1.89 7.04
C ARG A 180 16.53 -1.45 5.59
N LEU A 181 15.54 -0.62 5.25
CA LEU A 181 15.42 -0.06 3.90
C LEU A 181 16.65 0.78 3.53
N ARG A 182 17.14 1.61 4.45
CA ARG A 182 18.39 2.38 4.26
C ARG A 182 19.56 1.46 3.97
N ALA A 183 19.76 0.41 4.76
CA ALA A 183 20.84 -0.55 4.54
C ALA A 183 20.76 -1.21 3.15
N GLN A 184 19.56 -1.64 2.72
CA GLN A 184 19.32 -2.23 1.41
C GLN A 184 19.62 -1.27 0.27
N LEU A 185 19.13 -0.02 0.34
CA LEU A 185 19.37 1.00 -0.69
C LEU A 185 20.82 1.47 -0.71
N THR A 186 21.50 1.48 0.45
CA THR A 186 22.91 1.85 0.57
C THR A 186 23.79 0.78 -0.08
N ALA A 187 23.47 -0.50 0.06
CA ALA A 187 24.20 -1.61 -0.57
C ALA A 187 24.25 -1.49 -2.11
N ILE A 188 23.17 -1.01 -2.72
CA ILE A 188 23.10 -0.80 -4.18
C ILE A 188 23.52 0.60 -4.63
N SER A 189 23.65 1.57 -3.72
CA SER A 189 24.12 2.92 -4.04
C SER A 189 25.59 2.92 -4.48
N GLY A 190 25.94 3.81 -5.40
CA GLY A 190 27.27 3.90 -5.99
C GLY A 190 27.24 4.38 -7.44
N THR A 191 28.41 4.44 -8.06
CA THR A 191 28.54 4.83 -9.47
C THR A 191 28.61 3.59 -10.34
N TYR A 192 27.74 3.54 -11.33
CA TYR A 192 27.66 2.49 -12.33
C TYR A 192 28.12 3.06 -13.67
N VAL A 193 29.07 2.40 -14.31
CA VAL A 193 29.62 2.82 -15.60
C VAL A 193 29.45 1.70 -16.60
N GLY A 194 29.06 2.03 -17.82
CA GLY A 194 28.93 1.06 -18.87
C GLY A 194 28.41 1.67 -20.16
N GLN A 195 27.60 0.90 -20.87
CA GLN A 195 27.18 1.24 -22.21
C GLN A 195 25.67 1.06 -22.40
N MET A 196 25.12 1.89 -23.28
CA MET A 196 23.77 1.76 -23.82
C MET A 196 23.85 1.50 -25.33
N ASP A 197 23.25 0.41 -25.77
CA ASP A 197 23.04 0.12 -27.19
C ASP A 197 21.66 0.65 -27.61
N GLN A 198 21.64 1.73 -28.38
CA GLN A 198 20.41 2.37 -28.89
C GLN A 198 19.86 1.69 -30.16
N GLY A 199 20.55 0.67 -30.69
CA GLY A 199 20.19 0.04 -31.96
C GLY A 199 20.20 1.02 -33.14
N ASN A 200 19.39 0.72 -34.16
CA ASN A 200 19.28 1.51 -35.40
C ASN A 200 18.13 2.54 -35.39
N SER A 201 17.40 2.67 -34.28
CA SER A 201 16.20 3.50 -34.16
C SER A 201 16.45 4.69 -33.22
N GLY A 202 16.83 5.84 -33.81
CA GLY A 202 17.08 7.10 -33.09
C GLY A 202 18.01 8.04 -33.88
N PRO A 203 18.14 9.32 -33.48
CA PRO A 203 19.07 10.26 -34.10
C PRO A 203 20.55 9.97 -33.76
N VAL A 204 20.80 9.26 -32.66
CA VAL A 204 22.12 8.73 -32.29
C VAL A 204 22.11 7.23 -32.53
N LYS A 205 23.03 6.75 -33.38
CA LYS A 205 23.15 5.32 -33.73
C LYS A 205 24.36 4.72 -33.02
N GLY A 206 24.18 3.54 -32.45
CA GLY A 206 25.28 2.75 -31.88
C GLY A 206 25.37 2.79 -30.36
N ILE A 207 26.59 2.54 -29.87
CA ILE A 207 26.88 2.30 -28.46
C ILE A 207 27.31 3.62 -27.81
N VAL A 208 26.59 4.03 -26.76
CA VAL A 208 26.86 5.26 -26.00
C VAL A 208 27.36 4.90 -24.60
N GLY A 209 28.41 5.56 -24.13
CA GLY A 209 28.88 5.43 -22.75
C GLY A 209 27.91 6.09 -21.76
N ILE A 210 27.56 5.39 -20.68
CA ILE A 210 26.63 5.86 -19.65
C ILE A 210 27.30 5.80 -18.28
N THR A 211 27.06 6.85 -17.50
CA THR A 211 27.35 6.89 -16.07
C THR A 211 26.04 7.08 -15.33
N LEU A 212 25.70 6.14 -14.45
CA LEU A 212 24.55 6.20 -13.56
C LEU A 212 25.05 6.25 -12.12
N ARG A 213 24.77 7.33 -11.40
CA ARG A 213 25.05 7.43 -9.97
C ARG A 213 23.77 7.19 -9.20
N LEU A 214 23.78 6.20 -8.30
CA LEU A 214 22.68 5.93 -7.37
C LEU A 214 23.07 6.36 -5.96
N TYR A 215 22.15 7.02 -5.25
CA TYR A 215 22.36 7.45 -3.87
C TYR A 215 21.06 7.44 -3.06
N VAL A 216 21.20 7.37 -1.73
CA VAL A 216 20.07 7.46 -0.81
C VAL A 216 19.84 8.92 -0.44
N GLN A 217 18.64 9.43 -0.69
CA GLN A 217 18.17 10.71 -0.19
C GLN A 217 17.23 10.48 0.99
N GLU A 218 17.49 11.15 2.11
CA GLU A 218 16.62 11.11 3.27
C GLU A 218 15.63 12.28 3.24
N THR A 219 14.35 11.99 3.47
CA THR A 219 13.32 13.02 3.64
C THR A 219 12.68 12.87 5.02
N VAL A 220 12.58 13.96 5.77
CA VAL A 220 11.88 13.97 7.06
C VAL A 220 10.38 13.81 6.79
N LYS A 221 9.74 12.85 7.46
CA LYS A 221 8.28 12.71 7.42
C LYS A 221 7.64 13.90 8.12
N GLU A 222 6.69 14.57 7.46
CA GLU A 222 6.03 15.76 7.99
C GLU A 222 5.46 15.50 9.41
N GLY A 223 5.80 16.40 10.35
CA GLY A 223 5.38 16.27 11.75
C GLY A 223 6.08 15.16 12.56
N SER A 224 7.18 14.59 12.07
CA SER A 224 7.92 13.49 12.73
C SER A 224 9.43 13.73 12.75
N THR A 225 10.14 13.03 13.65
CA THR A 225 11.61 12.95 13.67
C THR A 225 12.16 11.81 12.80
N VAL A 226 11.27 11.00 12.21
CA VAL A 226 11.63 9.84 11.40
C VAL A 226 11.99 10.26 9.97
N THR A 227 13.13 9.77 9.48
CA THR A 227 13.59 9.98 8.10
C THR A 227 13.25 8.79 7.20
N ILE A 228 12.78 9.09 5.99
CA ILE A 228 12.41 8.12 4.96
C ILE A 228 13.54 8.08 3.93
N PRO A 229 14.29 6.97 3.80
CA PRO A 229 15.29 6.80 2.75
C PRO A 229 14.59 6.54 1.41
N ARG A 230 15.02 7.26 0.37
CA ARG A 230 14.57 7.11 -1.01
C ARG A 230 15.76 6.89 -1.91
N LEU A 231 15.63 6.00 -2.89
CA LEU A 231 16.67 5.81 -3.89
C LEU A 231 16.53 6.89 -4.96
N MET A 232 17.62 7.61 -5.19
CA MET A 232 17.74 8.63 -6.23
C MET A 232 18.82 8.23 -7.21
N GLY A 233 18.72 8.75 -8.43
CA GLY A 233 19.69 8.50 -9.48
C GLY A 233 20.01 9.75 -10.30
N GLU A 234 21.23 9.81 -10.81
CA GLU A 234 21.68 10.78 -11.81
C GLU A 234 22.27 10.00 -12.98
N LEU A 235 21.75 10.22 -14.19
CA LEU A 235 22.26 9.58 -15.40
C LEU A 235 22.86 10.61 -16.34
N ASN A 236 24.11 10.36 -16.73
CA ASN A 236 24.87 11.19 -17.66
C ASN A 236 25.32 10.34 -18.86
N ARG A 237 25.42 10.97 -20.02
CA ARG A 237 25.89 10.34 -21.26
C ARG A 237 27.23 10.89 -21.69
N ALA A 238 28.13 10.01 -22.14
CA ALA A 238 29.46 10.39 -22.60
C ALA A 238 29.44 11.17 -23.94
N ASP A 239 28.39 10.99 -24.75
CA ASP A 239 28.21 11.67 -26.04
C ASP A 239 27.51 13.03 -25.93
N ASP A 240 27.12 13.45 -24.71
CA ASP A 240 26.53 14.75 -24.43
C ASP A 240 27.40 15.55 -23.44
N PRO A 241 28.56 16.08 -23.90
CA PRO A 241 29.45 16.87 -23.04
C PRO A 241 28.80 18.18 -22.56
N GLY A 242 27.68 18.59 -23.16
CA GLY A 242 26.90 19.75 -22.74
C GLY A 242 25.99 19.47 -21.54
N HIS A 243 25.84 18.20 -21.11
CA HIS A 243 24.97 17.80 -19.99
C HIS A 243 23.51 18.28 -20.18
N THR A 244 23.03 18.23 -21.42
CA THR A 244 21.70 18.72 -21.82
C THR A 244 20.62 17.65 -21.71
N ALA A 245 21.01 16.37 -21.75
CA ALA A 245 20.18 15.19 -21.67
C ALA A 245 20.33 14.43 -20.33
N ASP A 246 21.04 15.02 -19.36
CA ASP A 246 21.19 14.43 -18.03
C ASP A 246 19.82 14.25 -17.35
N LEU A 247 19.65 13.13 -16.65
CA LEU A 247 18.41 12.79 -15.97
C LEU A 247 18.56 12.77 -14.46
N THR A 248 17.58 13.34 -13.77
CA THR A 248 17.34 13.05 -12.35
C THR A 248 16.29 11.95 -12.26
N LEU A 249 16.62 10.89 -11.53
CA LEU A 249 15.82 9.68 -11.41
C LEU A 249 15.39 9.44 -9.95
N THR A 250 14.23 8.82 -9.77
CA THR A 250 13.75 8.25 -8.51
C THR A 250 13.59 6.75 -8.70
N GLY A 251 14.02 5.97 -7.72
CA GLY A 251 14.18 4.53 -7.84
C GLY A 251 13.35 3.70 -6.85
N VAL A 252 12.92 2.54 -7.32
CA VAL A 252 12.39 1.43 -6.51
C VAL A 252 13.26 0.22 -6.77
N TYR A 253 13.74 -0.43 -5.70
CA TYR A 253 14.56 -1.63 -5.78
C TYR A 253 13.84 -2.80 -5.08
N GLU A 254 13.63 -3.87 -5.82
CA GLU A 254 12.93 -5.07 -5.40
C GLU A 254 13.95 -6.22 -5.31
N ALA A 255 14.59 -6.38 -4.14
CA ALA A 255 15.67 -7.35 -3.96
C ALA A 255 15.22 -8.81 -3.92
N ASP A 256 13.94 -9.06 -3.62
CA ASP A 256 13.42 -10.38 -3.23
C ASP A 256 12.68 -11.08 -4.36
N LEU A 257 12.84 -10.59 -5.58
CA LEU A 257 12.52 -11.33 -6.78
C LEU A 257 13.64 -12.33 -7.06
N ALA A 258 13.31 -13.47 -7.67
CA ALA A 258 14.29 -14.47 -8.09
C ALA A 258 15.45 -13.84 -8.90
N GLU A 259 15.14 -12.78 -9.66
CA GLU A 259 16.11 -11.81 -10.16
C GLU A 259 15.80 -10.42 -9.57
N PRO A 260 16.64 -9.87 -8.68
CA PRO A 260 16.46 -8.54 -8.11
C PRO A 260 16.25 -7.47 -9.18
N ARG A 261 15.18 -6.66 -9.04
CA ARG A 261 14.82 -5.64 -10.04
C ARG A 261 15.04 -4.23 -9.54
N LEU A 262 15.52 -3.38 -10.44
CA LEU A 262 15.65 -1.95 -10.25
C LEU A 262 14.79 -1.24 -11.30
N THR A 263 13.88 -0.41 -10.82
CA THR A 263 13.11 0.52 -11.64
C THR A 263 13.49 1.94 -11.27
N LEU A 264 13.94 2.73 -12.24
CA LEU A 264 14.23 4.15 -12.08
C LEU A 264 13.34 4.94 -13.03
N THR A 265 12.68 5.98 -12.56
CA THR A 265 11.90 6.89 -13.41
C THR A 265 12.41 8.31 -13.23
N GLY A 266 12.44 9.10 -14.30
CA GLY A 266 12.96 10.43 -14.16
C GLY A 266 12.75 11.36 -15.33
N LYS A 267 13.19 12.59 -15.10
CA LYS A 267 12.97 13.76 -15.96
C LYS A 267 14.31 14.44 -16.25
N PRO A 268 14.37 15.32 -17.25
CA PRO A 268 15.58 16.08 -17.54
C PRO A 268 15.99 16.91 -16.31
N ALA A 269 17.27 16.85 -15.95
CA ALA A 269 17.80 17.54 -14.77
C ALA A 269 17.61 19.06 -14.83
N ARG A 270 17.55 19.64 -16.05
CA ARG A 270 17.41 21.08 -16.29
C ARG A 270 15.95 21.56 -16.44
N ASP A 271 14.98 20.65 -16.55
CA ASP A 271 13.56 20.99 -16.69
C ASP A 271 12.67 19.92 -16.06
N LEU A 272 12.38 20.09 -14.78
CA LEU A 272 11.53 19.18 -14.00
C LEU A 272 10.03 19.25 -14.41
N ASN A 273 9.64 20.28 -15.15
CA ASN A 273 8.28 20.45 -15.70
C ASN A 273 8.16 19.91 -17.13
N SER A 274 9.26 19.38 -17.67
CA SER A 274 9.26 18.76 -18.99
C SER A 274 8.23 17.63 -19.06
N LYS A 275 7.60 17.51 -20.23
CA LYS A 275 6.82 16.33 -20.60
C LYS A 275 7.71 15.13 -20.93
N PHE A 276 9.03 15.33 -21.01
CA PHE A 276 9.98 14.24 -21.18
C PHE A 276 10.01 13.36 -19.94
N GLU A 277 9.82 12.07 -20.15
CA GLU A 277 9.92 11.04 -19.13
C GLU A 277 10.79 9.91 -19.65
N ALA A 278 11.72 9.47 -18.79
CA ALA A 278 12.53 8.29 -19.03
C ALA A 278 12.36 7.30 -17.89
N ALA A 279 12.43 6.03 -18.22
CA ALA A 279 12.43 4.94 -17.26
C ALA A 279 13.58 3.98 -17.58
N ILE A 280 14.27 3.52 -16.55
CA ILE A 280 15.19 2.41 -16.61
C ILE A 280 14.54 1.25 -15.88
N TYR A 281 14.43 0.12 -16.56
CA TYR A 281 13.96 -1.12 -15.97
C TYR A 281 15.01 -2.20 -16.22
N GLY A 282 15.47 -2.84 -15.15
CA GLY A 282 16.51 -3.85 -15.26
C GLY A 282 16.68 -4.71 -14.03
N LYS A 283 17.51 -5.74 -14.15
CA LYS A 283 17.97 -6.55 -13.04
C LYS A 283 19.29 -6.00 -12.51
N LEU A 284 19.44 -5.96 -11.19
CA LEU A 284 20.68 -5.53 -10.53
C LEU A 284 21.21 -6.68 -9.68
N VAL A 285 22.23 -7.36 -10.18
CA VAL A 285 22.81 -8.54 -9.52
C VAL A 285 24.32 -8.38 -9.44
N ASN A 286 24.88 -8.55 -8.23
CA ASN A 286 26.33 -8.49 -8.00
C ASN A 286 27.00 -7.23 -8.56
N GLY A 287 26.33 -6.07 -8.44
CA GLY A 287 26.82 -4.79 -8.93
C GLY A 287 26.74 -4.62 -10.45
N VAL A 288 26.06 -5.50 -11.18
CA VAL A 288 25.80 -5.34 -12.62
C VAL A 288 24.32 -5.04 -12.84
N LEU A 289 24.03 -3.89 -13.45
CA LEU A 289 22.70 -3.51 -13.89
C LEU A 289 22.56 -3.86 -15.38
N GLU A 290 21.71 -4.83 -15.69
CA GLU A 290 21.33 -5.18 -17.05
C GLU A 290 19.86 -4.83 -17.26
N GLY A 291 19.54 -4.02 -18.26
CA GLY A 291 18.18 -3.54 -18.45
C GLY A 291 17.95 -2.79 -19.75
N ALA A 292 16.92 -1.96 -19.74
CA ALA A 292 16.64 -1.05 -20.84
C ALA A 292 16.30 0.34 -20.29
N LEU A 293 16.76 1.35 -21.01
CA LEU A 293 16.24 2.70 -20.89
C LEU A 293 15.15 2.87 -21.95
N THR A 294 14.02 3.42 -21.54
CA THR A 294 12.93 3.83 -22.42
C THR A 294 12.60 5.29 -22.18
N SER A 295 12.28 6.04 -23.24
CA SER A 295 11.78 7.41 -23.10
C SER A 295 10.74 7.72 -24.17
N ASN A 296 9.91 8.72 -23.90
CA ASN A 296 8.86 9.17 -24.81
C ASN A 296 9.36 10.06 -25.97
N TYR A 297 10.66 10.40 -26.01
CA TYR A 297 11.24 11.27 -27.05
C TYR A 297 12.60 10.78 -27.57
N SER A 298 12.77 9.48 -27.82
CA SER A 298 13.89 8.85 -28.58
C SER A 298 15.18 8.47 -27.85
N MET A 299 15.23 8.54 -26.51
CA MET A 299 16.33 7.95 -25.75
C MET A 299 15.89 6.55 -25.31
N SER A 300 16.24 5.53 -26.08
CA SER A 300 15.90 4.16 -25.72
C SER A 300 16.98 3.21 -26.15
N GLY A 301 17.27 2.20 -25.33
CA GLY A 301 18.34 1.27 -25.61
C GLY A 301 18.56 0.27 -24.48
N LYS A 302 19.30 -0.79 -24.79
CA LYS A 302 19.69 -1.80 -23.79
C LYS A 302 20.88 -1.29 -23.00
N LEU A 303 20.84 -1.43 -21.68
CA LEU A 303 21.86 -0.99 -20.73
C LEU A 303 22.60 -2.19 -20.16
N ILE A 304 23.93 -2.08 -20.07
CA ILE A 304 24.77 -2.94 -19.24
C ILE A 304 25.75 -2.03 -18.49
N LEU A 305 25.53 -1.86 -17.19
CA LEU A 305 26.33 -0.98 -16.34
C LEU A 305 26.93 -1.78 -15.18
N LYS A 306 28.18 -1.49 -14.82
CA LYS A 306 28.88 -2.14 -13.70
C LYS A 306 29.23 -1.12 -12.62
N LYS A 307 28.96 -1.48 -11.37
CA LYS A 307 29.32 -0.72 -10.18
C LYS A 307 30.85 -0.62 -10.07
N GLN A 308 31.34 0.58 -9.81
CA GLN A 308 32.75 0.85 -9.50
C GLN A 308 33.01 0.79 -8.00
#